data_AF-A0A377Q0D9-F1
#
_entry.id   AF-A0A377Q0D9-F1
#
_cell.length_a   1.000
_cell.length_b   1.000
_cell.length_c   1.000
_cell.angle_alpha   90.00
_cell.angle_beta   90.00
_cell.angle_gamma   90.00
#
_symmetry.space_group_name_H-M   'P 1'
#
loop_
_entity.id
_entity.type
_entity.pdbx_description
1 polymer ?
#
loop_
_entity_poly.entity_id
_entity_poly.type
_entity_poly.pdbx_seq_one_letter_code
_entity_poly.pdbx_strand_id
1 'polypeptide(L)'
;MSKVLKNIEYAVDFRNRNQLNVDLGSQFVLLSENKHSLLSAISYLKNVGVDFISIKPFVFQNEGQKYDEKRGFIALKEIEDLAKEAKSYEDNNFKVIFRENAFLNKQGERNYSHCYGCNFIATLNSAGDLATCLPYWDKQEFVYGNIYQDSFYNIWNGKKRKKIKNFLERELDCKKCPVNCRPNAINEFLNDILNKQVKHLNFI
;
A
#
# COMPACT_ATOMS: atom_id res chain seq x y z
N MET A 1 21.37 -18.81 6.55
CA MET A 1 19.96 -18.63 6.13
C MET A 1 19.26 -17.72 7.13
N SER A 2 18.58 -16.66 6.68
CA SER A 2 17.99 -15.66 7.58
C SER A 2 16.78 -16.22 8.35
N LYS A 3 16.50 -15.66 9.53
CA LYS A 3 15.32 -16.05 10.36
C LYS A 3 14.01 -15.91 9.60
N VAL A 4 13.90 -14.94 8.70
CA VAL A 4 12.71 -14.71 7.87
C VAL A 4 12.46 -15.89 6.93
N LEU A 5 13.49 -16.37 6.22
CA LEU A 5 13.33 -17.48 5.27
C LEU A 5 12.92 -18.78 5.98
N LYS A 6 13.53 -19.07 7.14
CA LYS A 6 13.14 -20.24 7.97
C LYS A 6 11.68 -20.19 8.42
N ASN A 7 11.17 -19.00 8.76
CA ASN A 7 9.77 -18.84 9.15
C ASN A 7 8.82 -19.06 7.96
N ILE A 8 9.22 -18.65 6.75
CA ILE A 8 8.45 -18.88 5.52
C ILE A 8 8.40 -20.36 5.18
N GLU A 9 9.55 -21.06 5.20
CA GLU A 9 9.63 -22.51 5.00
C GLU A 9 8.72 -23.23 6.00
N TYR A 10 8.81 -22.88 7.29
CA TYR A 10 7.92 -23.45 8.31
C TYR A 10 6.44 -23.21 8.02
N ALA A 11 6.06 -22.00 7.57
CA ALA A 11 4.67 -21.69 7.24
C ALA A 11 4.16 -22.53 6.06
N VAL A 12 4.98 -22.70 5.02
CA VAL A 12 4.64 -23.56 3.87
C VAL A 12 4.52 -25.02 4.30
N ASP A 13 5.49 -25.53 5.06
CA ASP A 13 5.46 -26.90 5.60
C ASP A 13 4.24 -27.14 6.48
N PHE A 14 3.87 -26.15 7.31
CA PHE A 14 2.69 -26.22 8.16
C PHE A 14 1.40 -26.23 7.33
N ARG A 15 1.27 -25.34 6.34
CA ARG A 15 0.13 -25.32 5.41
C ARG A 15 -0.02 -26.68 4.71
N ASN A 16 1.07 -27.20 4.16
CA ASN A 16 1.05 -28.43 3.36
C ASN A 16 0.73 -29.66 4.23
N ARG A 17 1.36 -29.81 5.40
CA ARG A 17 1.10 -30.94 6.32
C ARG A 17 -0.33 -30.96 6.87
N ASN A 18 -0.94 -29.78 7.04
CA ASN A 18 -2.31 -29.65 7.54
C ASN A 18 -3.35 -29.46 6.44
N GLN A 19 -2.95 -29.53 5.16
CA GLN A 19 -3.85 -29.38 4.00
C GLN A 19 -4.71 -28.11 4.06
N LEU A 20 -4.12 -26.99 4.49
CA LEU A 20 -4.86 -25.74 4.68
C LEU A 20 -5.08 -25.06 3.34
N ASN A 21 -6.33 -24.67 3.07
CA ASN A 21 -6.71 -23.89 1.90
C ASN A 21 -6.46 -22.39 2.14
N VAL A 22 -5.18 -22.00 2.15
CA VAL A 22 -4.73 -20.61 2.38
C VAL A 22 -3.57 -20.24 1.46
N ASP A 23 -3.58 -19.00 0.98
CA ASP A 23 -2.46 -18.42 0.25
C ASP A 23 -1.43 -17.82 1.22
N LEU A 24 -0.17 -18.13 0.98
CA LEU A 24 1.02 -17.57 1.61
C LEU A 24 1.64 -16.57 0.65
N GLY A 25 1.62 -15.30 1.06
CA GLY A 25 2.22 -14.20 0.32
C GLY A 25 3.48 -13.66 1.01
N SER A 26 4.42 -13.20 0.19
CA SER A 26 5.60 -12.46 0.64
C SER A 26 5.59 -11.03 0.08
N GLN A 27 6.31 -10.12 0.72
CA GLN A 27 6.41 -8.74 0.25
C GLN A 27 7.86 -8.27 0.27
N PHE A 28 8.31 -7.71 -0.85
CA PHE A 28 9.65 -7.17 -1.03
C PHE A 28 9.58 -5.66 -1.22
N VAL A 29 10.20 -4.91 -0.31
CA VAL A 29 10.40 -3.47 -0.49
C VAL A 29 11.65 -3.28 -1.33
N LEU A 30 11.48 -2.84 -2.57
CA LEU A 30 12.58 -2.65 -3.51
C LEU A 30 13.28 -1.32 -3.23
N LEU A 31 14.58 -1.42 -2.98
CA LEU A 31 15.50 -0.32 -2.71
C LEU A 31 16.74 -0.47 -3.60
N SER A 32 17.44 0.64 -3.86
CA SER A 32 18.72 0.61 -4.60
C SER A 32 19.73 -0.36 -4.00
N GLU A 33 19.73 -0.48 -2.67
CA GLU A 33 20.65 -1.25 -1.88
C GLU A 33 20.38 -2.76 -1.93
N ASN A 34 19.14 -3.17 -2.25
CA ASN A 34 18.74 -4.58 -2.23
C ASN A 34 18.28 -5.13 -3.59
N LYS A 35 18.17 -4.29 -4.63
CA LYS A 35 17.68 -4.70 -5.96
C LYS A 35 18.43 -5.89 -6.56
N HIS A 36 19.74 -6.00 -6.30
CA HIS A 36 20.58 -7.11 -6.75
C HIS A 36 20.16 -8.48 -6.18
N SER A 37 19.40 -8.49 -5.07
CA SER A 37 18.89 -9.71 -4.43
C SER A 37 17.44 -10.05 -4.83
N LEU A 38 16.78 -9.22 -5.64
CA LEU A 38 15.37 -9.38 -5.96
C LEU A 38 15.09 -10.72 -6.65
N LEU A 39 15.78 -11.01 -7.76
CA LEU A 39 15.51 -12.21 -8.56
C LEU A 39 15.85 -13.51 -7.81
N SER A 40 16.92 -13.51 -7.02
CA SER A 40 17.27 -14.66 -6.18
C SER A 40 16.24 -14.87 -5.06
N ALA A 41 15.70 -13.80 -4.48
CA ALA A 41 14.61 -13.90 -3.51
C ALA A 41 13.33 -14.47 -4.14
N ILE A 42 12.95 -14.00 -5.34
CA ILE A 42 11.78 -14.51 -6.09
C ILE A 42 11.93 -16.00 -6.37
N SER A 43 13.07 -16.41 -6.94
CA SER A 43 13.38 -17.80 -7.25
C SER A 43 13.29 -18.69 -6.00
N TYR A 44 13.91 -18.25 -4.90
CA TYR A 44 13.87 -18.99 -3.64
C TYR A 44 12.45 -19.12 -3.09
N LEU A 45 11.67 -18.04 -3.03
CA LEU A 45 10.31 -18.05 -2.48
C LEU A 45 9.36 -18.92 -3.30
N LYS A 46 9.52 -18.90 -4.64
CA LYS A 46 8.83 -19.82 -5.55
C LYS A 46 9.17 -21.27 -5.21
N ASN A 47 10.46 -21.61 -5.09
CA ASN A 47 10.90 -22.97 -4.80
C ASN A 47 10.45 -23.47 -3.42
N VAL A 48 10.36 -22.58 -2.43
CA VAL A 48 9.83 -22.89 -1.10
C VAL A 48 8.33 -23.17 -1.13
N GLY A 49 7.59 -22.68 -2.14
CA GLY A 49 6.16 -22.92 -2.32
C GLY A 49 5.26 -21.82 -1.74
N VAL A 50 5.75 -20.59 -1.65
CA VAL A 50 4.92 -19.38 -1.45
C VAL A 50 4.09 -19.17 -2.73
N ASP A 51 2.85 -18.66 -2.61
CA ASP A 51 1.95 -18.53 -3.78
C ASP A 51 2.13 -17.20 -4.51
N PHE A 52 2.58 -16.15 -3.81
CA PHE A 52 2.92 -14.89 -4.46
C PHE A 52 3.97 -14.05 -3.73
N ILE A 53 4.60 -13.17 -4.49
CA ILE A 53 5.43 -12.08 -3.97
C ILE A 53 4.91 -10.74 -4.47
N SER A 54 4.75 -9.76 -3.57
CA SER A 54 4.46 -8.37 -3.95
C SER A 54 5.69 -7.50 -3.85
N ILE A 55 6.07 -6.86 -4.94
CA ILE A 55 7.20 -5.93 -5.00
C ILE A 55 6.65 -4.51 -4.98
N LYS A 56 7.16 -3.68 -4.05
CA LYS A 56 6.69 -2.30 -3.88
C LYS A 56 7.83 -1.34 -3.54
N PRO A 57 7.71 -0.03 -3.82
CA PRO A 57 8.68 0.94 -3.35
C PRO A 57 8.54 1.16 -1.84
N PHE A 58 9.60 1.66 -1.22
CA PHE A 58 9.49 2.26 0.11
C PHE A 58 8.65 3.55 0.03
N VAL A 59 7.73 3.75 0.97
CA VAL A 59 6.86 4.93 1.02
C VAL A 59 6.96 5.54 2.42
N PHE A 60 7.34 6.81 2.49
CA PHE A 60 7.27 7.58 3.72
C PHE A 60 5.81 7.83 4.06
N GLN A 61 5.41 7.35 5.23
CA GLN A 61 4.12 7.58 5.85
C GLN A 61 4.19 8.77 6.82
N ASN A 62 5.32 9.00 7.51
CA ASN A 62 5.49 10.14 8.41
C ASN A 62 6.96 10.61 8.54
N GLU A 63 7.15 11.77 9.16
CA GLU A 63 8.45 12.42 9.37
C GLU A 63 9.38 11.65 10.34
N GLY A 64 8.85 10.72 11.12
CA GLY A 64 9.63 9.90 12.05
C GLY A 64 10.45 8.81 11.37
N GLN A 65 10.19 8.51 10.09
CA GLN A 65 10.90 7.47 9.36
C GLN A 65 12.29 7.94 8.91
N LYS A 66 13.30 7.24 9.42
CA LYS A 66 14.73 7.51 9.14
C LYS A 66 15.21 6.66 7.96
N TYR A 67 14.76 7.01 6.76
CA TYR A 67 15.38 6.54 5.52
C TYR A 67 15.81 7.76 4.72
N ASP A 68 17.00 7.75 4.16
CA ASP A 68 17.50 8.88 3.37
C ASP A 68 17.16 8.63 1.90
N GLU A 69 16.25 9.44 1.37
CA GLU A 69 15.82 9.37 -0.04
C GLU A 69 16.97 9.56 -1.02
N LYS A 70 18.07 10.19 -0.61
CA LYS A 70 19.27 10.38 -1.43
C LYS A 70 20.14 9.12 -1.53
N ARG A 71 19.87 8.07 -0.74
CA ARG A 71 20.66 6.81 -0.75
C ARG A 71 20.53 5.99 -2.02
N GLY A 72 19.57 6.32 -2.87
CA GLY A 72 19.59 5.88 -4.24
C GLY A 72 18.23 5.91 -4.90
N PHE A 73 18.26 6.25 -6.19
CA PHE A 73 17.13 6.19 -7.10
C PHE A 73 17.34 4.99 -8.03
N ILE A 74 16.30 4.18 -8.21
CA ILE A 74 16.29 3.17 -9.26
C ILE A 74 15.64 3.82 -10.47
N ALA A 75 16.36 3.86 -11.59
CA ALA A 75 15.85 4.45 -12.82
C ALA A 75 14.57 3.75 -13.27
N LEU A 76 13.62 4.49 -13.85
CA LEU A 76 12.35 3.91 -14.29
C LEU A 76 12.57 2.74 -15.27
N LYS A 77 13.50 2.91 -16.21
CA LYS A 77 13.87 1.85 -17.15
C LYS A 77 14.36 0.59 -16.45
N GLU A 78 15.15 0.74 -15.39
CA GLU A 78 15.62 -0.39 -14.58
C GLU A 78 14.47 -1.06 -13.81
N ILE A 79 13.48 -0.29 -13.33
CA ILE A 79 12.27 -0.85 -12.73
C ILE A 79 11.48 -1.68 -13.75
N GLU A 80 11.30 -1.17 -14.98
CA GLU A 80 10.60 -1.90 -16.05
C GLU A 80 11.31 -3.21 -16.41
N ASP A 81 12.64 -3.17 -16.55
CA ASP A 81 13.44 -4.35 -16.88
C ASP A 81 13.38 -5.38 -15.74
N LEU A 82 13.53 -4.94 -14.47
CA LEU A 82 13.36 -5.80 -13.30
C LEU A 82 11.94 -6.38 -13.20
N ALA A 83 10.90 -5.61 -13.53
CA ALA A 83 9.53 -6.09 -13.51
C ALA A 83 9.28 -7.17 -14.57
N LYS A 84 9.83 -6.99 -15.78
CA LYS A 84 9.77 -7.99 -16.84
C LYS A 84 10.49 -9.28 -16.45
N GLU A 85 11.70 -9.17 -15.91
CA GLU A 85 12.47 -10.32 -15.44
C GLU A 85 11.77 -11.03 -14.28
N ALA A 86 11.28 -10.28 -13.29
CA ALA A 86 10.55 -10.84 -12.17
C ALA A 86 9.30 -11.61 -12.62
N LYS A 87 8.51 -11.06 -13.54
CA LYS A 87 7.31 -11.71 -14.09
C LYS A 87 7.61 -13.01 -14.85
N SER A 88 8.83 -13.20 -15.37
CA SER A 88 9.21 -14.45 -16.03
C SER A 88 9.22 -15.67 -15.08
N TYR A 89 9.21 -15.45 -13.76
CA TYR A 89 9.12 -16.51 -12.76
C TYR A 89 7.70 -16.97 -12.48
N GLU A 90 6.67 -16.27 -12.97
CA GLU A 90 5.27 -16.67 -12.75
C GLU A 90 4.95 -18.01 -13.40
N ASP A 91 4.06 -18.76 -12.74
CA ASP A 91 3.43 -19.94 -13.32
C ASP A 91 2.00 -20.11 -12.77
N ASN A 92 1.45 -21.31 -12.85
CA ASN A 92 0.10 -21.61 -12.35
C ASN A 92 -0.01 -21.55 -10.82
N ASN A 93 1.11 -21.76 -10.10
CA ASN A 93 1.17 -21.86 -8.65
C ASN A 93 1.88 -20.66 -7.99
N PHE A 94 2.55 -19.82 -8.78
CA PHE A 94 3.30 -18.67 -8.27
C PHE A 94 3.02 -17.39 -9.06
N LYS A 95 2.70 -16.30 -8.35
CA LYS A 95 2.44 -14.97 -8.93
C LYS A 95 3.42 -13.91 -8.44
N VAL A 96 3.72 -12.95 -9.31
CA VAL A 96 4.62 -11.83 -9.08
C VAL A 96 3.83 -10.53 -9.25
N ILE A 97 3.42 -9.97 -8.12
CA ILE A 97 2.66 -8.72 -8.04
C ILE A 97 3.63 -7.54 -7.97
N PHE A 98 4.17 -7.16 -9.12
CA PHE A 98 5.02 -5.98 -9.23
C PHE A 98 4.16 -4.71 -9.31
N ARG A 99 4.22 -3.85 -8.29
CA ARG A 99 3.40 -2.64 -8.20
C ARG A 99 4.00 -1.47 -8.98
N GLU A 100 4.19 -1.64 -10.29
CA GLU A 100 4.84 -0.69 -11.20
C GLU A 100 4.28 0.74 -11.08
N ASN A 101 2.95 0.89 -11.06
CA ASN A 101 2.29 2.19 -10.87
C ASN A 101 2.73 2.93 -9.59
N ALA A 102 3.07 2.21 -8.52
CA ALA A 102 3.57 2.84 -7.29
C ALA A 102 4.99 3.41 -7.46
N PHE A 103 5.79 2.88 -8.38
CA PHE A 103 7.10 3.45 -8.72
C PHE A 103 6.95 4.67 -9.63
N LEU A 104 6.02 4.63 -10.60
CA LEU A 104 5.68 5.75 -11.48
C LEU A 104 5.09 6.94 -10.71
N ASN A 105 4.15 6.69 -9.81
CA ASN A 105 3.45 7.71 -9.03
C ASN A 105 4.36 8.46 -8.03
N LYS A 106 5.62 8.03 -7.83
CA LYS A 106 6.62 8.84 -7.11
C LYS A 106 7.12 10.02 -7.93
N GLN A 107 7.01 9.95 -9.26
CA GLN A 107 7.61 10.92 -10.19
C GLN A 107 6.58 11.91 -10.75
N GLY A 108 5.28 11.59 -10.63
CA GLY A 108 4.19 12.43 -11.14
C GLY A 108 3.58 13.37 -10.09
N GLU A 109 3.06 14.51 -10.55
CA GLU A 109 2.23 15.39 -9.73
C GLU A 109 0.84 14.75 -9.50
N ARG A 110 0.28 14.93 -8.30
CA ARG A 110 -1.08 14.48 -7.98
C ARG A 110 -2.09 15.25 -8.85
N ASN A 111 -2.97 14.51 -9.53
CA ASN A 111 -4.05 15.07 -10.35
C ASN A 111 -5.34 15.40 -9.56
N TYR A 112 -5.30 15.29 -8.22
CA TYR A 112 -6.40 15.62 -7.32
C TYR A 112 -5.93 16.50 -6.16
N SER A 113 -6.81 17.42 -5.74
CA SER A 113 -6.49 18.40 -4.68
C SER A 113 -6.99 17.96 -3.29
N HIS A 114 -8.04 17.14 -3.23
CA HIS A 114 -8.71 16.78 -1.98
C HIS A 114 -8.84 15.26 -1.80
N CYS A 115 -9.00 14.82 -0.55
CA CYS A 115 -9.03 13.40 -0.21
C CYS A 115 -10.47 12.93 0.01
N TYR A 116 -11.00 12.20 -0.97
CA TYR A 116 -12.30 11.53 -0.88
C TYR A 116 -12.17 10.06 -0.45
N GLY A 117 -10.97 9.48 -0.56
CA GLY A 117 -10.70 8.07 -0.30
C GLY A 117 -10.81 7.65 1.17
N CYS A 118 -10.72 8.59 2.12
CA CYS A 118 -10.94 8.30 3.55
C CYS A 118 -12.41 7.96 3.89
N ASN A 119 -13.32 8.01 2.91
CA ASN A 119 -14.65 7.43 3.04
C ASN A 119 -14.66 5.90 2.88
N PHE A 120 -13.64 5.33 2.25
CA PHE A 120 -13.55 3.92 1.89
C PHE A 120 -12.45 3.18 2.64
N ILE A 121 -11.53 3.93 3.26
CA ILE A 121 -10.42 3.39 4.05
C ILE A 121 -10.30 4.20 5.34
N ALA A 122 -10.08 3.49 6.44
CA ALA A 122 -9.71 4.04 7.74
C ALA A 122 -8.67 3.13 8.39
N THR A 123 -8.00 3.64 9.42
CA THR A 123 -7.02 2.88 10.18
C THR A 123 -7.52 2.68 11.60
N LEU A 124 -7.44 1.45 12.10
CA LEU A 124 -7.69 1.10 13.49
C LEU A 124 -6.38 0.66 14.12
N ASN A 125 -5.94 1.32 15.19
CA ASN A 125 -4.74 0.94 15.92
C ASN A 125 -5.07 -0.02 17.09
N SER A 126 -4.04 -0.58 17.74
CA SER A 126 -4.21 -1.49 18.89
C SER A 126 -4.75 -0.82 20.16
N ALA A 127 -4.63 0.50 20.27
CA ALA A 127 -5.24 1.29 21.34
C ALA A 127 -6.75 1.50 21.13
N GLY A 128 -7.30 1.06 20.00
CA GLY A 128 -8.71 1.17 19.65
C GLY A 128 -9.06 2.44 18.87
N ASP A 129 -8.10 3.30 18.55
CA ASP A 129 -8.37 4.55 17.83
C ASP A 129 -8.67 4.26 16.36
N LEU A 130 -9.83 4.72 15.91
CA LEU A 130 -10.21 4.76 14.51
C LEU A 130 -9.84 6.13 13.95
N ALA A 131 -8.95 6.18 12.97
CA ALA A 131 -8.42 7.40 12.37
C ALA A 131 -8.53 7.42 10.84
N THR A 132 -8.21 8.57 10.25
CA THR A 132 -8.31 8.81 8.80
C THR A 132 -7.36 7.93 7.97
N CYS A 133 -6.05 8.06 8.16
CA CYS A 133 -5.03 7.40 7.37
C CYS A 133 -3.67 7.35 8.09
N LEU A 134 -2.75 6.53 7.57
CA LEU A 134 -1.44 6.29 8.18
C LEU A 134 -0.56 7.55 8.38
N PRO A 135 -0.57 8.58 7.51
CA PRO A 135 0.21 9.79 7.79
C PRO A 135 -0.30 10.67 8.93
N TYR A 136 -1.55 10.47 9.36
CA TYR A 136 -2.20 11.29 10.39
C TYR A 136 -2.75 10.47 11.54
N TRP A 137 -2.39 9.18 11.62
CA TRP A 137 -2.95 8.23 12.58
C TRP A 137 -2.63 8.57 14.05
N ASP A 138 -1.52 9.25 14.30
CA ASP A 138 -1.03 9.70 15.60
C ASP A 138 -1.49 11.13 15.96
N LYS A 139 -2.12 11.82 15.01
CA LYS A 139 -2.63 13.18 15.17
C LYS A 139 -4.08 13.13 15.67
N GLN A 140 -4.29 13.55 16.91
CA GLN A 140 -5.59 13.44 17.60
C GLN A 140 -6.73 14.20 16.89
N GLU A 141 -6.41 15.24 16.13
CA GLU A 141 -7.34 15.98 15.30
C GLU A 141 -7.88 15.16 14.10
N PHE A 142 -7.21 14.06 13.74
CA PHE A 142 -7.60 13.13 12.67
C PHE A 142 -8.11 11.77 13.18
N VAL A 143 -8.22 11.60 14.50
CA VAL A 143 -8.86 10.42 15.12
C VAL A 143 -10.38 10.63 15.15
N TYR A 144 -11.16 9.71 14.57
CA TYR A 144 -12.63 9.75 14.58
C TYR A 144 -13.23 9.40 15.95
N GLY A 145 -12.63 8.45 16.67
CA GLY A 145 -13.09 7.96 17.98
C GLY A 145 -12.35 6.68 18.38
N ASN A 146 -12.73 6.08 19.50
CA ASN A 146 -12.10 4.87 20.02
C ASN A 146 -13.13 3.75 20.21
N ILE A 147 -12.88 2.57 19.65
CA ILE A 147 -13.83 1.44 19.64
C ILE A 147 -14.05 0.81 21.02
N TYR A 148 -13.21 1.11 22.02
CA TYR A 148 -13.44 0.70 23.40
C TYR A 148 -14.37 1.66 24.17
N GLN A 149 -14.64 2.83 23.61
CA GLN A 149 -15.52 3.84 24.20
C GLN A 149 -16.88 3.91 23.52
N ASP A 150 -16.94 3.58 22.22
CA ASP A 150 -18.18 3.63 21.44
C ASP A 150 -18.16 2.62 20.29
N SER A 151 -19.33 2.32 19.73
CA SER A 151 -19.43 1.41 18.58
C SER A 151 -18.83 2.03 17.32
N PHE A 152 -18.31 1.19 16.42
CA PHE A 152 -17.85 1.64 15.11
C PHE A 152 -18.94 2.44 14.36
N TYR A 153 -20.20 2.01 14.44
CA TYR A 153 -21.32 2.69 13.78
C TYR A 153 -21.50 4.14 14.29
N ASN A 154 -21.45 4.35 15.61
CA ASN A 154 -21.59 5.68 16.21
C ASN A 154 -20.38 6.57 15.91
N ILE A 155 -19.16 6.01 15.98
CA ILE A 155 -17.93 6.73 15.62
C ILE A 155 -17.99 7.16 14.15
N TRP A 156 -18.39 6.23 13.27
CA TRP A 156 -18.44 6.47 11.83
C TRP A 156 -19.49 7.51 11.44
N ASN A 157 -20.66 7.48 12.07
CA ASN A 157 -21.73 8.46 11.82
C ASN A 157 -21.63 9.70 12.72
N GLY A 158 -20.59 9.78 13.56
CA GLY A 158 -20.42 10.80 14.58
C GLY A 158 -20.02 12.17 14.03
N LYS A 159 -20.28 13.20 14.84
CA LYS A 159 -19.96 14.60 14.51
C LYS A 159 -18.46 14.83 14.26
N LYS A 160 -17.59 14.14 15.01
CA LYS A 160 -16.12 14.26 14.89
C LYS A 160 -15.65 13.82 13.50
N ARG A 161 -16.05 12.62 13.04
CA ARG A 161 -15.76 12.15 11.68
C ARG A 161 -16.34 13.08 10.62
N LYS A 162 -17.59 13.56 10.78
CA LYS A 162 -18.19 14.51 9.82
C LYS A 162 -17.36 15.78 9.66
N LYS A 163 -16.83 16.34 10.75
CA LYS A 163 -15.94 17.51 10.72
C LYS A 163 -14.63 17.20 9.98
N ILE A 164 -13.99 16.08 10.32
CA ILE A 164 -12.72 15.67 9.69
C ILE A 164 -12.91 15.38 8.20
N LYS A 165 -13.99 14.68 7.82
CA LYS A 165 -14.36 14.44 6.42
C LYS A 165 -14.49 15.75 5.64
N ASN A 166 -15.17 16.75 6.21
CA ASN A 166 -15.31 18.05 5.56
C ASN A 166 -13.95 18.73 5.32
N PHE A 167 -13.05 18.67 6.31
CA PHE A 167 -11.69 19.16 6.16
C PHE A 167 -10.93 18.43 5.04
N LEU A 168 -10.96 17.09 5.03
CA LEU A 168 -10.26 16.27 4.03
C LEU A 168 -10.73 16.53 2.59
N GLU A 169 -12.03 16.76 2.41
CA GLU A 169 -12.65 16.89 1.09
C GLU A 169 -12.65 18.32 0.55
N ARG A 170 -12.38 19.34 1.38
CA ARG A 170 -12.52 20.75 1.00
C ARG A 170 -11.33 21.63 1.36
N GLU A 171 -10.63 21.33 2.44
CA GLU A 171 -9.60 22.22 3.01
C GLU A 171 -8.19 21.62 2.87
N LEU A 172 -8.06 20.30 2.98
CA LEU A 172 -6.79 19.61 2.82
C LEU A 172 -6.25 19.78 1.40
N ASP A 173 -5.01 20.23 1.30
CA ASP A 173 -4.22 20.20 0.06
C ASP A 173 -3.45 18.87 -0.05
N CYS A 174 -3.97 17.95 -0.88
CA CYS A 174 -3.36 16.66 -1.10
C CYS A 174 -1.99 16.74 -1.77
N LYS A 175 -1.62 17.87 -2.42
CA LYS A 175 -0.27 18.05 -2.98
C LYS A 175 0.81 18.04 -1.89
N LYS A 176 0.43 18.33 -0.64
CA LYS A 176 1.31 18.27 0.54
C LYS A 176 1.30 16.91 1.23
N CYS A 177 0.47 15.97 0.79
CA CYS A 177 0.43 14.63 1.38
C CYS A 177 1.55 13.74 0.81
N PRO A 178 2.08 12.78 1.61
CA PRO A 178 3.12 11.88 1.14
C PRO A 178 2.72 11.15 -0.14
N VAL A 179 3.62 11.08 -1.13
CA VAL A 179 3.39 10.37 -2.40
C VAL A 179 3.03 8.90 -2.15
N ASN A 180 2.23 8.28 -3.03
CA ASN A 180 1.79 6.89 -2.88
C ASN A 180 1.04 6.57 -1.57
N CYS A 181 0.24 7.52 -1.07
CA CYS A 181 -0.63 7.25 0.07
C CYS A 181 -1.62 6.11 -0.24
N ARG A 182 -2.05 5.38 0.79
CA ARG A 182 -2.97 4.25 0.61
C ARG A 182 -4.26 4.61 -0.15
N PRO A 183 -4.88 5.79 0.08
CA PRO A 183 -6.07 6.20 -0.68
C PRO A 183 -5.79 6.72 -2.10
N ASN A 184 -4.56 6.67 -2.61
CA ASN A 184 -4.21 7.37 -3.86
C ASN A 184 -5.05 6.95 -5.07
N ALA A 185 -5.10 5.66 -5.37
CA ALA A 185 -5.87 5.14 -6.51
C ALA A 185 -7.37 5.41 -6.37
N ILE A 186 -7.89 5.42 -5.13
CA ILE A 186 -9.29 5.76 -4.87
C ILE A 186 -9.52 7.25 -5.16
N ASN A 187 -8.61 8.13 -4.75
CA ASN A 187 -8.72 9.55 -5.01
C ASN A 187 -8.58 9.89 -6.50
N GLU A 188 -7.66 9.25 -7.22
CA GLU A 188 -7.54 9.40 -8.69
C GLU A 188 -8.87 9.06 -9.35
N PHE A 189 -9.42 7.88 -9.05
CA PHE A 189 -10.69 7.43 -9.60
C PHE A 189 -11.87 8.36 -9.23
N LEU A 190 -11.97 8.77 -7.96
CA LEU A 190 -13.05 9.65 -7.52
C LEU A 190 -12.92 11.06 -8.11
N ASN A 191 -11.69 11.55 -8.30
CA ASN A 191 -11.44 12.84 -8.94
C ASN A 191 -11.92 12.83 -10.39
N ASP A 192 -11.67 11.75 -11.14
CA ASP A 192 -12.13 11.59 -12.52
C ASP A 192 -13.67 11.60 -12.61
N ILE A 193 -14.35 10.95 -11.66
CA ILE A 193 -15.81 10.94 -11.57
C ILE A 193 -16.37 12.31 -11.20
N LEU A 194 -15.83 12.94 -10.15
CA LEU A 194 -16.38 14.17 -9.59
C LEU A 194 -16.14 15.39 -10.48
N ASN A 195 -15.00 15.42 -11.19
CA ASN A 195 -14.64 16.55 -12.05
C ASN A 195 -15.01 16.35 -13.53
N LYS A 196 -15.77 15.30 -13.86
CA LYS A 196 -16.39 15.02 -15.18
C LYS A 196 -15.51 15.40 -16.38
N GLN A 197 -14.23 15.05 -16.37
CA GLN A 197 -13.38 15.29 -17.54
C GLN A 197 -13.60 14.25 -18.65
N VAL A 198 -14.21 13.09 -18.33
CA VAL A 198 -14.36 11.99 -19.28
C VAL A 198 -15.84 11.64 -19.46
N LYS A 199 -16.36 11.82 -20.68
CA LYS A 199 -17.75 11.51 -21.04
C LYS A 199 -18.04 9.99 -21.04
N HIS A 200 -17.01 9.15 -21.14
CA HIS A 200 -17.11 7.69 -21.30
C HIS A 200 -15.95 6.91 -20.67
N LEU A 201 -15.95 6.70 -19.34
CA LEU A 201 -14.90 5.92 -18.65
C LEU A 201 -15.02 4.40 -18.81
N ASN A 202 -16.22 3.89 -19.18
CA ASN A 202 -16.56 2.46 -19.14
C ASN A 202 -16.93 1.88 -20.51
N PHE A 203 -16.36 2.36 -21.62
CA PHE A 203 -16.44 1.54 -22.84
C PHE A 203 -15.50 0.36 -22.68
N ILE A 204 -16.12 -0.75 -22.29
CA ILE A 204 -15.68 -2.15 -22.32
C ILE A 204 -15.03 -2.45 -23.69
#